data_AF-A0A2E6YIC2-F1
#
_entry.id   AF-A0A2E6YIC2-F1
#
_cell.length_a   1.000
_cell.length_b   1.000
_cell.length_c   1.000
_cell.angle_alpha   90.00
_cell.angle_beta   90.00
_cell.angle_gamma   90.00
#
_symmetry.space_group_name_H-M   'P 1'
#
loop_
_entity.id
_entity.type
_entity.pdbx_description
1 polymer ?
#
loop_
_entity_poly.entity_id
_entity_poly.type
_entity_poly.pdbx_seq_one_letter_code
_entity_poly.pdbx_strand_id
1 'polypeptide(L)'
;MKTRGNENWKPLKVYLDDKRNTPDGYFRVFWPSQMTQILEEFEVEEVSLDHDLGDDDIGTGYEVVCYIEEKVYFNKDYVVPVMKTHTDNSSARDKMQRGINQILNMKK
;
A
#
# COMPACT_ATOMS: atom_id res chain seq x y z
N MET A 1 -18.94 3.45 9.18
CA MET A 1 -18.40 2.15 8.73
C MET A 1 -19.00 1.85 7.37
N LYS A 2 -18.28 2.12 6.27
CA LYS A 2 -18.83 1.94 4.91
C LYS A 2 -18.86 0.43 4.57
N THR A 3 -19.93 -0.19 5.08
CA THR A 3 -20.65 -1.41 4.66
C THR A 3 -19.84 -2.66 4.35
N ARG A 4 -19.63 -3.49 5.38
CA ARG A 4 -19.65 -4.96 5.23
C ARG A 4 -21.11 -5.37 5.04
N GLY A 5 -21.50 -5.88 3.87
CA GLY A 5 -22.91 -6.23 3.65
C GLY A 5 -23.30 -6.82 2.30
N ASN A 6 -22.47 -7.68 1.67
CA ASN A 6 -22.89 -8.45 0.49
C ASN A 6 -22.07 -9.75 0.43
N GLU A 7 -22.73 -10.90 0.23
CA GLU A 7 -22.21 -12.26 0.43
C GLU A 7 -21.16 -12.73 -0.60
N ASN A 8 -20.47 -11.82 -1.29
CA ASN A 8 -19.35 -12.11 -2.20
C ASN A 8 -18.24 -11.03 -2.15
N TRP A 9 -18.14 -10.27 -1.05
CA TRP A 9 -17.07 -9.28 -0.92
C TRP A 9 -15.70 -9.97 -0.85
N LYS A 10 -14.92 -9.85 -1.93
CA LYS A 10 -13.49 -10.13 -1.86
C LYS A 10 -12.83 -8.98 -1.11
N PRO A 11 -11.99 -9.27 -0.09
CA PRO A 11 -11.20 -8.23 0.55
C PRO A 11 -10.41 -7.42 -0.48
N LEU A 12 -10.32 -6.09 -0.26
CA LEU A 12 -9.74 -5.17 -1.22
C LEU A 12 -8.21 -5.33 -1.20
N LYS A 13 -7.66 -5.78 -2.34
CA LYS A 13 -6.22 -5.84 -2.59
C LYS A 13 -5.85 -4.78 -3.60
N VAL A 14 -4.79 -4.02 -3.36
CA VAL A 14 -4.40 -2.88 -4.21
C VAL A 14 -2.98 -3.07 -4.73
N TYR A 15 -2.81 -2.88 -6.04
CA TYR A 15 -1.54 -3.04 -6.75
C TYR A 15 -1.11 -1.69 -7.32
N LEU A 16 -0.01 -1.13 -6.80
CA LEU A 16 0.57 0.13 -7.24
C LEU A 16 1.70 -0.15 -8.22
N ASP A 17 1.47 0.12 -9.51
CA ASP A 17 2.44 -0.11 -10.59
C ASP A 17 2.01 0.64 -11.87
N ASP A 18 2.96 1.30 -12.55
CA ASP A 18 2.72 2.05 -13.79
C ASP A 18 2.93 1.23 -15.07
N LYS A 19 3.63 0.08 -14.99
CA LYS A 19 4.09 -0.71 -16.15
C LYS A 19 3.52 -2.12 -16.22
N ARG A 20 3.56 -2.89 -15.13
CA ARG A 20 3.28 -4.34 -15.14
C ARG A 20 1.79 -4.65 -15.25
N ASN A 21 1.49 -5.88 -15.68
CA ASN A 21 0.13 -6.40 -15.65
C ASN A 21 -0.31 -6.60 -14.21
N THR A 22 -1.54 -6.18 -13.91
CA THR A 22 -2.13 -6.34 -12.59
C THR A 22 -2.50 -7.80 -12.36
N PRO A 23 -2.03 -8.42 -11.26
CA PRO A 23 -2.44 -9.78 -10.92
C PRO A 23 -3.95 -9.90 -10.66
N ASP A 24 -4.52 -11.07 -10.94
CA ASP A 24 -5.94 -11.34 -10.71
C ASP A 24 -6.33 -11.08 -9.25
N GLY A 25 -7.45 -10.37 -9.07
CA GLY A 25 -7.99 -10.04 -7.74
C GLY A 25 -7.37 -8.79 -7.09
N TYR A 26 -6.48 -8.07 -7.77
CA TYR A 26 -6.03 -6.75 -7.33
C TYR A 26 -6.75 -5.64 -8.09
N PHE A 27 -7.02 -4.55 -7.36
CA PHE A 27 -7.37 -3.27 -7.93
C PHE A 27 -6.10 -2.48 -8.24
N ARG A 28 -5.93 -2.01 -9.48
CA ARG A 28 -4.73 -1.28 -9.89
C ARG A 28 -4.85 0.22 -9.57
N VAL A 29 -3.76 0.77 -9.07
CA VAL A 29 -3.50 2.22 -9.06
C VAL A 29 -2.13 2.50 -9.67
N PHE A 30 -1.95 3.71 -10.17
CA PHE A 30 -0.73 4.12 -10.89
C PHE A 30 0.13 5.05 -10.05
N TRP A 31 -0.50 5.83 -9.16
CA TRP A 31 0.17 6.88 -8.40
C TRP A 31 -0.03 6.72 -6.89
N PRO A 32 0.93 7.19 -6.08
CA PRO A 32 0.87 7.05 -4.62
C PRO A 32 -0.35 7.77 -4.04
N SER A 33 -0.73 8.94 -4.58
CA SER A 33 -1.93 9.68 -4.16
C SER A 33 -3.24 8.90 -4.31
N GLN A 34 -3.34 8.05 -5.33
CA GLN A 34 -4.49 7.18 -5.53
C GLN A 34 -4.50 6.05 -4.48
N MET A 35 -3.33 5.49 -4.16
CA MET A 35 -3.19 4.48 -3.12
C MET A 35 -3.56 5.04 -1.74
N THR A 36 -3.07 6.23 -1.38
CA THR A 36 -3.38 6.86 -0.10
C THR A 36 -4.87 7.21 0.00
N GLN A 37 -5.50 7.67 -1.08
CA GLN A 37 -6.95 7.88 -1.12
C GLN A 37 -7.72 6.58 -0.85
N ILE A 38 -7.31 5.45 -1.47
CA ILE A 38 -7.96 4.16 -1.22
C ILE A 38 -7.79 3.73 0.25
N LEU A 39 -6.58 3.91 0.81
CA LEU A 39 -6.29 3.58 2.21
C LEU A 39 -7.08 4.45 3.21
N GLU A 40 -7.49 5.65 2.82
CA GLU A 40 -8.36 6.53 3.62
C GLU A 40 -9.83 6.08 3.55
N GLU A 41 -10.29 5.69 2.37
CA GLU A 41 -11.71 5.46 2.10
C GLU A 41 -12.17 4.01 2.38
N PHE A 42 -11.25 3.04 2.34
CA PHE A 42 -11.56 1.61 2.38
C PHE A 42 -10.68 0.81 3.35
N GLU A 43 -11.26 -0.27 3.90
CA GLU A 43 -10.48 -1.32 4.57
C GLU A 43 -9.74 -2.13 3.49
N VAL A 44 -8.43 -1.92 3.38
CA VAL A 44 -7.54 -2.66 2.48
C VAL A 44 -6.95 -3.86 3.22
N GLU A 45 -7.04 -5.05 2.62
CA GLU A 45 -6.43 -6.26 3.18
C GLU A 45 -4.95 -6.36 2.81
N GLU A 46 -4.61 -6.06 1.56
CA GLU A 46 -3.26 -6.22 1.05
C GLU A 46 -2.89 -5.12 0.07
N VAL A 47 -1.68 -4.60 0.19
CA VAL A 47 -1.04 -3.72 -0.79
C VAL A 47 0.20 -4.38 -1.36
N SER A 48 0.40 -4.24 -2.66
CA SER A 48 1.61 -4.64 -3.36
C SER A 48 2.17 -3.41 -4.08
N LEU A 49 3.42 -3.04 -3.76
CA LEU A 49 3.98 -1.74 -4.14
C LEU A 49 5.19 -1.88 -5.07
N ASP A 50 5.14 -1.22 -6.22
CA ASP A 50 6.32 -0.82 -6.98
C ASP A 50 6.84 0.52 -6.43
N HIS A 51 8.15 0.69 -6.44
CA HIS A 51 8.79 1.95 -6.08
C HIS A 51 8.78 2.94 -7.25
N ASP A 52 9.14 2.47 -8.45
CA ASP A 52 9.52 3.30 -9.59
C ASP A 52 8.34 3.50 -10.55
N LEU A 53 7.56 4.57 -10.35
CA LEU A 53 6.30 4.81 -11.05
C LEU A 53 6.43 5.68 -12.30
N GLY A 54 7.66 5.88 -12.79
CA GLY A 54 7.96 6.58 -14.04
C GLY A 54 8.14 8.09 -13.92
N ASP A 55 7.65 8.72 -12.85
CA ASP A 55 7.87 10.13 -12.54
C ASP A 55 8.00 10.35 -11.02
N ASP A 56 9.24 10.51 -10.55
CA ASP A 56 9.56 10.68 -9.13
C ASP A 56 9.04 12.02 -8.56
N ASP A 57 8.75 13.02 -9.40
CA ASP A 57 8.18 14.31 -8.95
C ASP A 57 6.68 14.16 -8.59
N ILE A 58 5.98 13.19 -9.20
CA ILE A 58 4.61 12.82 -8.82
C ILE A 58 4.62 11.95 -7.56
N GLY A 59 5.67 11.15 -7.39
CA GLY A 59 5.92 10.37 -6.20
C GLY A 59 6.28 8.91 -6.46
N THR A 60 6.56 8.18 -5.38
CA THR A 60 7.08 6.80 -5.43
C THR A 60 6.30 5.87 -4.50
N GLY A 61 6.46 4.56 -4.68
CA GLY A 61 5.90 3.58 -3.74
C GLY A 61 6.38 3.75 -2.29
N TYR A 62 7.53 4.40 -2.08
CA TYR A 62 8.03 4.69 -0.73
C TYR A 62 7.12 5.65 0.04
N GLU A 63 6.48 6.59 -0.62
CA GLU A 63 5.57 7.55 0.05
C GLU A 63 4.34 6.87 0.61
N VAL A 64 3.86 5.80 -0.04
CA VAL A 64 2.78 4.97 0.50
C VAL A 64 3.21 4.29 1.80
N VAL A 65 4.46 3.84 1.88
CA VAL A 65 5.02 3.26 3.13
C VAL A 65 5.03 4.32 4.23
N CYS A 66 5.54 5.52 3.95
CA CYS A 66 5.53 6.64 4.90
C CYS A 66 4.12 7.01 5.35
N TYR A 67 3.14 7.03 4.43
CA TYR A 67 1.75 7.34 4.75
C TYR A 67 1.13 6.30 5.69
N ILE A 68 1.37 5.01 5.46
CA ILE A 68 0.88 3.95 6.36
C ILE A 68 1.56 4.05 7.73
N GLU A 69 2.86 4.36 7.77
CA GLU A 69 3.57 4.61 9.02
C GLU A 69 2.96 5.77 9.81
N GLU A 70 2.68 6.89 9.15
CA GLU A 70 2.01 8.05 9.74
C GLU A 70 0.63 7.68 10.31
N LYS A 71 -0.16 6.90 9.56
CA LYS A 71 -1.46 6.38 10.03
C LYS A 71 -1.32 5.54 11.29
N VAL A 72 -0.34 4.65 11.36
CA VAL A 72 -0.08 3.84 12.56
C VAL A 72 0.38 4.69 13.73
N TYR A 73 1.22 5.70 13.47
CA TYR A 73 1.71 6.62 14.48
C TYR A 73 0.58 7.40 15.15
N PHE A 74 -0.33 7.97 14.35
CA PHE A 74 -1.45 8.77 14.87
C PHE A 74 -2.65 7.95 15.32
N ASN A 75 -2.82 6.73 14.81
CA ASN A 75 -3.93 5.85 15.17
C ASN A 75 -3.43 4.43 15.48
N LYS A 76 -3.31 4.13 16.78
CA LYS A 76 -2.89 2.80 17.26
C LYS A 76 -3.87 1.68 16.92
N ASP A 77 -5.13 2.00 16.65
CA ASP A 77 -6.15 1.02 16.26
C ASP A 77 -6.23 0.82 14.74
N TYR A 78 -5.45 1.57 13.96
CA TYR A 78 -5.39 1.40 12.50
C TYR A 78 -4.97 -0.02 12.12
N VAL A 79 -5.77 -0.74 11.36
CA VAL A 79 -5.44 -2.09 10.90
C VAL A 79 -4.50 -1.98 9.71
N VAL A 80 -3.25 -2.36 9.89
CA VAL A 80 -2.23 -2.31 8.83
C VAL A 80 -2.52 -3.39 7.79
N PRO A 81 -2.62 -3.05 6.49
CA PRO A 81 -2.77 -4.07 5.45
C PRO A 81 -1.51 -4.95 5.40
N VAL A 82 -1.63 -6.16 4.84
CA VAL A 82 -0.46 -6.93 4.44
C VAL A 82 0.31 -6.12 3.39
N MET A 83 1.58 -5.82 3.66
CA MET A 83 2.41 -5.01 2.77
C MET A 83 3.43 -5.89 2.03
N LYS A 84 3.41 -5.84 0.70
CA LYS A 84 4.38 -6.51 -0.18
C LYS A 84 5.08 -5.49 -1.08
N THR A 85 6.32 -5.81 -1.46
CA THR A 85 7.08 -5.06 -2.46
C THR A 85 7.31 -5.94 -3.68
N HIS A 86 7.12 -5.38 -4.88
CA HIS A 86 7.38 -6.07 -6.15
C HIS A 86 8.28 -5.25 -7.09
N THR A 87 8.90 -4.18 -6.57
CA THR A 87 9.84 -3.36 -7.33
C THR A 87 11.09 -4.11 -7.73
N ASP A 88 11.56 -3.96 -8.97
CA ASP A 88 12.82 -4.55 -9.43
C ASP A 88 14.07 -3.80 -8.91
N ASN A 89 13.89 -2.60 -8.36
CA ASN A 89 14.97 -1.81 -7.77
C ASN A 89 15.33 -2.32 -6.37
N SER A 90 16.45 -3.05 -6.28
CA SER A 90 16.89 -3.69 -5.03
C SER A 90 17.15 -2.70 -3.90
N SER A 91 17.76 -1.55 -4.19
CA SER A 91 18.03 -0.50 -3.19
C SER A 91 16.72 0.09 -2.64
N ALA A 92 15.77 0.38 -3.52
CA ALA A 92 14.45 0.85 -3.14
C ALA A 92 13.68 -0.20 -2.34
N ARG A 93 13.74 -1.48 -2.76
CA ARG A 93 13.14 -2.61 -2.04
C ARG A 93 13.64 -2.69 -0.60
N ASP A 94 14.94 -2.59 -0.39
CA ASP A 94 15.53 -2.61 0.96
C ASP A 94 15.05 -1.42 1.80
N LYS A 95 14.97 -0.23 1.20
CA LYS A 95 14.46 0.98 1.86
C LYS A 95 13.00 0.80 2.28
N MET A 96 12.14 0.34 1.38
CA MET A 96 10.73 0.08 1.66
C MET A 96 10.55 -1.02 2.71
N GLN A 97 11.31 -2.11 2.63
CA GLN A 97 11.21 -3.20 3.60
C GLN A 97 11.63 -2.75 5.01
N ARG A 98 12.61 -1.86 5.14
CA ARG A 98 12.94 -1.24 6.44
C ARG A 98 11.77 -0.43 7.00
N GLY A 99 11.11 0.37 6.18
CA GLY A 99 9.90 1.10 6.58
C GLY A 99 8.76 0.17 6.99
N ILE A 100 8.48 -0.87 6.20
CA ILE A 100 7.47 -1.89 6.53
C ILE A 100 7.80 -2.56 7.88
N ASN A 101 9.05 -2.93 8.12
CA ASN A 101 9.46 -3.55 9.38
C ASN A 101 9.27 -2.60 10.58
N GLN A 102 9.51 -1.29 10.39
CA GLN A 102 9.27 -0.29 11.42
C GLN A 102 7.78 -0.18 11.77
N ILE A 103 6.91 -0.12 10.76
CA ILE A 103 5.45 -0.12 10.93
C ILE A 103 5.00 -1.35 11.74
N LEU A 104 5.49 -2.54 11.38
CA LEU A 104 5.15 -3.78 12.07
C LEU A 104 5.67 -3.80 13.51
N ASN A 105 6.83 -3.20 13.79
CA ASN A 105 7.36 -3.09 15.15
C ASN A 105 6.56 -2.12 16.02
N MET A 106 5.97 -1.06 15.45
CA MET A 106 5.08 -0.14 16.17
C MET A 106 3.76 -0.79 16.60
N LYS A 107 3.38 -1.92 15.99
CA LYS A 107 2.17 -2.70 16.29
C LYS A 107 2.37 -3.88 17.24
N LYS A 108 3.61 -4.14 17.67
CA LYS A 108 3.91 -5.14 18.70
C LYS A 108 3.74 -4.54 20.09
#